data_AF-A0A094ADS2-F1
#
_entry.id   AF-A0A094ADS2-F1
#
_cell.length_a   1.000
_cell.length_b   1.000
_cell.length_c   1.000
_cell.angle_alpha   90.00
_cell.angle_beta   90.00
_cell.angle_gamma   90.00
#
_symmetry.space_group_name_H-M   'P 1'
#
loop_
_entity.id
_entity.type
_entity.pdbx_description
1 polymer ?
#
loop_
_entity_poly.entity_id
_entity_poly.type
_entity_poly.pdbx_seq_one_letter_code
_entity_poly.pdbx_strand_id
1 'polypeptide(L)'
;MSLNIPNAPNANLFKQGYNSYDSEDGAVLRNIDACRTISSTVQTSLGPYGRNKIVINHLQKMILTSDAATILRELDVVHPAAKLIVMASQQQEAEMGDATNLVIVLAGELLKKAEDLLRMGLKTSDVVQG
;
A
#
# COMPACT_ATOMS: atom_id res chain seq x y z
N MET A 1 21.20 6.41 36.85
CA MET A 1 20.53 7.30 35.88
C MET A 1 21.31 7.20 34.58
N SER A 2 20.89 6.30 33.69
CA SER A 2 21.57 6.08 32.40
C SER A 2 21.38 7.28 31.49
N LEU A 3 22.48 7.69 30.84
CA LEU A 3 22.58 8.86 29.99
C LEU A 3 21.52 8.83 28.86
N ASN A 4 21.00 10.00 28.56
CA ASN A 4 20.12 10.23 27.41
C ASN A 4 20.87 9.84 26.13
N ILE A 5 20.27 8.98 25.31
CA ILE A 5 20.87 8.57 24.03
C ILE A 5 21.01 9.83 23.18
N PRO A 6 22.21 10.17 22.69
CA PRO A 6 22.39 11.36 21.87
C PRO A 6 21.56 11.22 20.60
N ASN A 7 20.71 12.20 20.34
CA ASN A 7 20.03 12.33 19.05
C ASN A 7 21.08 12.50 17.96
N ALA A 8 20.79 12.00 16.75
CA ALA A 8 21.70 12.11 15.62
C ALA A 8 22.15 13.58 15.45
N PRO A 9 23.46 13.85 15.25
CA PRO A 9 24.03 15.20 15.35
C PRO A 9 23.40 16.21 14.37
N ASN A 10 22.81 15.72 13.27
CA ASN A 10 22.14 16.53 12.25
C ASN A 10 20.61 16.38 12.23
N ALA A 11 20.00 15.77 13.27
CA ALA A 11 18.56 15.52 13.31
C ALA A 11 17.70 16.81 13.24
N ASN A 12 18.27 17.97 13.56
CA ASN A 12 17.61 19.28 13.54
C ASN A 12 17.72 20.02 12.20
N LEU A 13 18.22 19.38 11.14
CA LEU A 13 18.28 20.01 9.80
C LEU A 13 16.87 20.26 9.22
N PHE A 14 15.91 19.38 9.53
CA PHE A 14 14.52 19.51 9.12
C PHE A 14 13.62 19.87 10.30
N LYS A 15 12.42 20.38 9.99
CA LYS A 15 11.40 20.66 11.01
C LYS A 15 11.04 19.37 11.75
N GLN A 16 10.69 19.48 13.03
CA GLN A 16 10.21 18.34 13.81
C GLN A 16 8.97 17.72 13.15
N GLY A 17 8.98 16.39 13.01
CA GLY A 17 7.93 15.59 12.38
C GLY A 17 8.26 15.07 10.98
N TYR A 18 9.33 15.54 10.34
CA TYR A 18 9.83 14.94 9.10
C TYR A 18 10.61 13.67 9.40
N ASN A 19 10.19 12.57 8.78
CA ASN A 19 10.88 11.28 8.85
C ASN A 19 11.39 10.93 7.44
N SER A 20 12.67 10.61 7.34
CA SER A 20 13.28 10.05 6.13
C SER A 20 13.33 8.52 6.24
N TYR A 21 12.92 7.83 5.17
CA TYR A 21 13.01 6.37 5.07
C TYR A 21 13.84 6.04 3.84
N ASP A 22 15.05 5.53 4.05
CA ASP A 22 15.95 5.16 2.97
C ASP A 22 15.78 3.70 2.56
N SER A 23 16.11 3.39 1.30
CA SER A 23 16.03 2.03 0.77
C SER A 23 16.90 1.04 1.53
N GLU A 24 18.04 1.50 2.07
CA GLU A 24 18.99 0.71 2.86
C GLU A 24 18.40 0.25 4.20
N ASP A 25 17.48 1.03 4.79
CA ASP A 25 16.78 0.71 6.04
C ASP A 25 15.63 -0.29 5.85
N GLY A 26 15.53 -0.90 4.66
CA GLY A 26 14.45 -1.82 4.31
C GLY A 26 13.12 -1.11 4.03
N ALA A 27 13.13 0.18 3.72
CA ALA A 27 11.92 0.93 3.37
C ALA A 27 11.16 0.29 2.19
N VAL A 28 11.88 -0.28 1.22
CA VAL A 28 11.27 -0.96 0.06
C VAL A 28 10.41 -2.15 0.49
N LEU A 29 10.91 -2.97 1.41
CA LEU A 29 10.16 -4.14 1.92
C LEU A 29 8.92 -3.70 2.71
N ARG A 30 9.05 -2.67 3.56
CA ARG A 30 7.91 -2.10 4.29
C ARG A 30 6.83 -1.56 3.35
N ASN A 31 7.25 -0.92 2.25
CA ASN A 31 6.33 -0.43 1.24
C ASN A 31 5.58 -1.58 0.56
N ILE A 32 6.29 -2.66 0.21
CA ILE A 32 5.69 -3.87 -0.38
C ILE A 32 4.68 -4.50 0.57
N ASP A 33 5.03 -4.64 1.86
CA ASP A 33 4.14 -5.21 2.88
C ASP A 33 2.86 -4.39 3.07
N ALA A 34 2.96 -3.05 3.08
CA ALA A 34 1.80 -2.17 3.15
C ALA A 34 0.85 -2.38 1.96
N CYS A 35 1.39 -2.44 0.74
CA CYS A 35 0.63 -2.70 -0.48
C CYS A 35 0.00 -4.10 -0.49
N ARG A 36 0.73 -5.11 -0.02
CA ARG A 36 0.26 -6.49 0.10
C ARG A 36 -0.90 -6.61 1.08
N THR A 37 -0.87 -5.88 2.18
CA THR A 37 -1.94 -5.86 3.18
C THR A 37 -3.26 -5.36 2.56
N ILE A 38 -3.21 -4.29 1.76
CA ILE A 38 -4.37 -3.80 1.00
C ILE A 38 -4.87 -4.84 0.00
N SER A 39 -3.96 -5.42 -0.78
CA SER A 39 -4.30 -6.44 -1.77
C SER A 39 -5.01 -7.64 -1.13
N SER A 40 -4.51 -8.14 0.00
CA SER A 40 -5.12 -9.26 0.73
C SER A 40 -6.53 -8.96 1.24
N THR A 41 -6.81 -7.70 1.58
CA THR A 41 -8.14 -7.26 2.06
C THR A 41 -9.17 -7.39 0.93
N VAL A 42 -8.77 -6.99 -0.27
CA VAL A 42 -9.61 -6.95 -1.48
C VAL A 42 -9.68 -8.31 -2.18
N GLN A 43 -8.64 -9.14 -2.11
CA GLN A 43 -8.53 -10.40 -2.85
C GLN A 43 -9.74 -11.32 -2.67
N THR A 44 -10.30 -11.40 -1.46
CA THR A 44 -11.48 -12.23 -1.17
C THR A 44 -12.79 -11.70 -1.77
N SER A 45 -12.80 -10.48 -2.29
CA SER A 45 -13.94 -9.83 -2.96
C SER A 45 -13.84 -9.88 -4.48
N LEU A 46 -12.79 -10.53 -5.03
CA LEU A 46 -12.61 -10.70 -6.46
C LEU A 46 -13.47 -11.85 -7.02
N GLY A 47 -14.12 -11.61 -8.16
CA GLY A 47 -14.86 -12.60 -8.93
C GLY A 47 -16.32 -12.80 -8.50
N PRO A 48 -17.06 -13.69 -9.19
CA PRO A 48 -18.51 -13.89 -8.97
C PRO A 48 -18.84 -14.52 -7.61
N TYR A 49 -17.88 -15.21 -6.99
CA TYR A 49 -17.98 -15.75 -5.62
C TYR A 49 -17.28 -14.85 -4.59
N GLY A 50 -16.99 -13.59 -4.97
CA GLY A 50 -16.38 -12.60 -4.09
C GLY A 50 -17.27 -12.32 -2.88
N ARG A 51 -16.63 -12.12 -1.72
CA ARG A 51 -17.32 -11.77 -0.47
C ARG A 51 -17.45 -10.26 -0.34
N ASN A 52 -18.63 -9.80 0.03
CA ASN A 52 -18.84 -8.39 0.39
C ASN A 52 -18.08 -8.04 1.68
N LYS A 53 -17.67 -6.79 1.78
CA LYS A 53 -17.03 -6.20 2.97
C LYS A 53 -17.97 -5.17 3.58
N ILE A 54 -18.04 -5.20 4.90
CA ILE A 54 -18.70 -4.15 5.69
C ILE A 54 -17.62 -3.14 6.05
N VAL A 55 -17.74 -1.92 5.55
CA VAL A 55 -16.87 -0.79 5.87
C VAL A 55 -17.68 0.20 6.71
N ILE A 56 -17.12 0.60 7.85
CA ILE A 56 -17.72 1.59 8.73
C ILE A 56 -16.83 2.82 8.70
N ASN A 57 -17.36 3.93 8.17
CA ASN A 57 -16.61 5.18 8.07
C ASN A 57 -16.62 5.95 9.41
N HIS A 58 -15.81 6.99 9.54
CA HIS A 58 -15.68 7.87 10.70
C HIS A 58 -17.00 8.54 11.13
N LEU A 59 -18.00 8.63 10.24
CA LEU A 59 -19.36 9.10 10.53
C LEU A 59 -20.31 7.99 10.99
N GLN A 60 -19.82 6.79 11.31
CA GLN A 60 -20.62 5.59 11.63
C GLN A 60 -21.58 5.15 10.51
N LYS A 61 -21.35 5.60 9.28
CA LYS A 61 -22.08 5.09 8.11
C LYS A 61 -21.56 3.69 7.77
N MET A 62 -22.48 2.74 7.68
CA MET A 62 -22.21 1.36 7.25
C MET A 62 -22.37 1.25 5.73
N ILE A 63 -21.35 0.73 5.06
CA ILE A 63 -21.35 0.47 3.62
C ILE A 63 -21.01 -1.00 3.40
N LEU A 64 -21.86 -1.69 2.65
CA LEU A 64 -21.66 -3.09 2.26
C LEU A 64 -21.35 -3.13 0.76
N THR A 65 -20.14 -3.54 0.39
CA THR A 65 -19.72 -3.58 -1.02
C THR A 65 -18.65 -4.64 -1.29
N SER A 66 -18.59 -5.14 -2.51
CA SER A 66 -17.49 -5.98 -3.04
C SER A 66 -16.53 -5.21 -3.94
N ASP A 67 -16.86 -3.97 -4.31
CA ASP A 67 -16.01 -3.13 -5.15
C ASP A 67 -14.86 -2.53 -4.34
N ALA A 68 -13.64 -2.83 -4.76
CA ALA A 68 -12.43 -2.41 -4.08
C ALA A 68 -12.24 -0.89 -4.11
N ALA A 69 -12.63 -0.23 -5.19
CA ALA A 69 -12.44 1.21 -5.30
C ALA A 69 -13.30 1.94 -4.25
N THR A 70 -14.54 1.49 -4.07
CA THR A 70 -15.43 1.95 -2.99
C THR A 70 -14.92 1.58 -1.61
N ILE A 71 -14.43 0.34 -1.39
CA ILE A 71 -13.85 -0.07 -0.10
C ILE A 71 -12.69 0.86 0.28
N LEU A 72 -11.77 1.11 -0.65
CA LEU A 72 -10.56 1.88 -0.39
C LEU A 72 -10.80 3.38 -0.30
N ARG A 73 -11.88 3.90 -0.91
CA ARG A 73 -12.31 5.29 -0.76
C ARG A 73 -12.78 5.59 0.67
N GLU A 74 -13.40 4.61 1.31
CA GLU A 74 -13.95 4.74 2.67
C GLU A 74 -12.93 4.38 3.76
N LEU A 75 -11.84 3.70 3.40
CA LEU A 75 -10.73 3.39 4.31
C LEU A 75 -9.71 4.54 4.35
N ASP A 76 -9.22 4.86 5.55
CA ASP A 76 -8.16 5.86 5.71
C ASP A 76 -6.78 5.23 5.49
N VAL A 77 -6.22 5.40 4.29
CA VAL A 77 -4.93 4.84 3.90
C VAL A 77 -3.82 5.87 4.14
N VAL A 78 -3.06 5.67 5.22
CA VAL A 78 -1.97 6.55 5.64
C VAL A 78 -0.67 6.32 4.86
N HIS A 79 -0.37 5.08 4.50
CA HIS A 79 0.93 4.72 3.93
C HIS A 79 1.08 5.23 2.48
N PRO A 80 2.15 5.99 2.13
CA PRO A 80 2.27 6.62 0.80
C PRO A 80 2.25 5.62 -0.37
N ALA A 81 3.00 4.52 -0.27
CA ALA A 81 3.06 3.52 -1.34
C ALA A 81 1.69 2.84 -1.59
N ALA A 82 0.95 2.59 -0.52
CA ALA A 82 -0.39 2.03 -0.59
C ALA A 82 -1.38 3.00 -1.26
N LYS A 83 -1.27 4.30 -0.97
CA LYS A 83 -2.07 5.35 -1.60
C LYS A 83 -1.87 5.39 -3.12
N LEU A 84 -0.69 5.08 -3.64
CA LEU A 84 -0.45 4.98 -5.09
C LEU A 84 -1.33 3.90 -5.74
N ILE A 85 -1.46 2.73 -5.11
CA ILE A 85 -2.31 1.64 -5.63
C ILE A 85 -3.79 2.03 -5.56
N VAL A 86 -4.21 2.71 -4.48
CA VAL A 86 -5.58 3.23 -4.36
C VAL A 86 -5.91 4.19 -5.50
N MET A 87 -5.01 5.13 -5.80
CA MET A 87 -5.19 6.08 -6.90
C MET A 87 -5.25 5.39 -8.26
N ALA A 88 -4.42 4.37 -8.49
CA ALA A 88 -4.49 3.56 -9.72
C ALA A 88 -5.85 2.87 -9.88
N SER A 89 -6.41 2.32 -8.80
CA SER A 89 -7.75 1.72 -8.84
C SER A 89 -8.85 2.76 -9.12
N GLN A 90 -8.75 3.96 -8.55
CA GLN A 90 -9.71 5.03 -8.79
C GLN A 90 -9.65 5.53 -10.23
N GLN A 91 -8.45 5.60 -10.82
CA GLN A 91 -8.29 5.94 -12.23
C GLN A 91 -8.96 4.89 -13.13
N GLN A 92 -8.76 3.61 -12.84
CA GLN A 92 -9.42 2.51 -13.56
C GLN A 92 -10.95 2.61 -13.47
N GLU A 93 -11.50 2.90 -12.30
CA GLU A 93 -12.94 3.13 -12.11
C GLU A 93 -13.43 4.33 -12.94
N ALA A 94 -12.67 5.43 -12.97
CA ALA A 94 -13.07 6.65 -13.70
C ALA A 94 -13.01 6.48 -15.22
N GLU A 95 -12.03 5.76 -15.74
CA GLU A 95 -11.84 5.59 -17.18
C GLU A 95 -12.65 4.43 -17.77
N MET A 96 -12.63 3.28 -17.09
CA MET A 96 -13.18 2.02 -17.62
C MET A 96 -14.42 1.54 -16.86
N GLY A 97 -14.60 1.96 -15.60
CA GLY A 97 -15.77 1.60 -14.79
C GLY A 97 -15.79 0.16 -14.28
N ASP A 98 -14.77 -0.66 -14.54
CA ASP A 98 -14.69 -2.06 -14.12
C ASP A 98 -13.24 -2.50 -13.89
N ALA A 99 -13.06 -3.70 -13.31
CA ALA A 99 -11.80 -4.37 -13.02
C ALA A 99 -10.91 -3.64 -11.98
N THR A 100 -11.51 -2.81 -11.13
CA THR A 100 -10.85 -2.13 -10.01
C THR A 100 -10.17 -3.14 -9.06
N ASN A 101 -10.87 -4.22 -8.71
CA ASN A 101 -10.34 -5.31 -7.88
C ASN A 101 -9.12 -5.98 -8.52
N LEU A 102 -9.11 -6.15 -9.84
CA LEU A 102 -8.01 -6.79 -10.55
C LEU A 102 -6.74 -5.94 -10.46
N VAL A 103 -6.84 -4.62 -10.64
CA VAL A 103 -5.68 -3.71 -10.56
C VAL A 103 -4.96 -3.85 -9.22
N ILE A 104 -5.72 -3.86 -8.12
CA ILE A 104 -5.15 -3.94 -6.77
C ILE A 104 -4.54 -5.32 -6.48
N VAL A 105 -5.25 -6.39 -6.87
CA VAL A 105 -4.77 -7.76 -6.65
C VAL A 105 -3.51 -8.02 -7.48
N LEU A 106 -3.51 -7.62 -8.74
CA LEU A 106 -2.37 -7.76 -9.64
C LEU A 106 -1.16 -6.98 -9.14
N ALA A 107 -1.34 -5.70 -8.76
CA ALA A 107 -0.26 -4.88 -8.21
C ALA A 107 0.35 -5.51 -6.94
N GLY A 108 -0.50 -6.04 -6.04
CA GLY A 108 -0.03 -6.71 -4.83
C GLY A 108 0.78 -7.98 -5.10
N GLU A 109 0.36 -8.81 -6.06
CA GLU A 109 1.11 -10.03 -6.43
C GLU A 109 2.40 -9.70 -7.19
N LEU A 110 2.42 -8.67 -8.03
CA LEU A 110 3.66 -8.19 -8.68
C LEU A 110 4.68 -7.74 -7.63
N LEU A 111 4.26 -6.95 -6.64
CA LEU A 111 5.15 -6.49 -5.57
C LEU A 111 5.67 -7.65 -4.69
N LYS A 112 4.83 -8.65 -4.44
CA LYS A 112 5.24 -9.87 -3.73
C LYS A 112 6.29 -10.66 -4.51
N LYS A 113 6.17 -10.76 -5.84
CA LYS A 113 7.20 -11.38 -6.69
C LYS A 113 8.46 -10.53 -6.80
N ALA A 114 8.32 -9.21 -6.83
CA ALA A 114 9.46 -8.30 -6.75
C ALA A 114 10.23 -8.47 -5.43
N GLU A 115 9.55 -8.72 -4.31
CA GLU A 115 10.19 -9.01 -3.02
C GLU A 115 11.16 -10.21 -3.11
N ASP A 116 10.73 -11.30 -3.75
CA ASP A 116 11.55 -12.49 -3.96
C ASP A 116 12.84 -12.15 -4.77
N LEU A 117 12.70 -11.35 -5.82
CA LEU A 117 13.82 -10.92 -6.67
C LEU A 117 14.80 -10.00 -5.93
N LEU A 118 14.27 -9.08 -5.11
CA LEU A 118 15.10 -8.21 -4.27
C LEU A 118 15.89 -9.01 -3.23
N ARG A 119 15.26 -10.04 -2.63
CA ARG A 119 15.95 -10.97 -1.71
C ARG A 119 17.03 -11.79 -2.40
N MET A 120 16.90 -12.07 -3.70
CA MET A 120 17.95 -12.69 -4.52
C MET A 120 19.11 -11.74 -4.85
N GLY A 121 18.98 -10.44 -4.56
CA GLY A 121 20.00 -9.43 -4.79
C GLY A 121 19.88 -8.69 -6.13
N LEU A 122 18.76 -8.83 -6.86
CA LEU A 122 18.51 -7.99 -8.04
C LEU A 122 18.31 -6.53 -7.63
N LYS A 123 18.78 -5.61 -8.47
CA LYS A 123 18.55 -4.18 -8.26
C LYS A 123 17.14 -3.80 -8.68
N THR A 124 16.58 -2.80 -8.01
CA THR A 124 15.24 -2.28 -8.31
C THR A 124 15.08 -1.82 -9.76
N SER A 125 16.14 -1.25 -10.36
CA SER A 125 16.17 -0.86 -11.78
C SER A 125 15.88 -2.03 -12.71
N ASP A 126 16.47 -3.18 -12.42
CA ASP A 126 16.42 -4.36 -13.27
C ASP A 126 15.03 -5.02 -13.16
N VAL A 127 14.43 -4.97 -11.97
CA VAL A 127 13.05 -5.44 -11.72
C VAL A 127 12.02 -4.55 -12.42
N VAL A 128 12.25 -3.25 -12.53
CA VAL A 128 11.34 -2.33 -13.23
C VAL A 128 11.42 -2.48 -14.76
N GLN A 129 12.60 -2.85 -15.28
CA GLN A 129 12.80 -3.02 -16.71
C GLN A 129 12.23 -4.33 -17.26
N GLY A 130 12.20 -5.40 -16.45
CA GLY A 130 11.69 -6.72 -16.83
C GLY A 130 10.17 -6.81 -16.84
#